data_AF-A0A934TGS4-F1
#
_entry.id   AF-A0A934TGS4-F1
#
_cell.length_a   1.000
_cell.length_b   1.000
_cell.length_c   1.000
_cell.angle_alpha   90.00
_cell.angle_beta   90.00
_cell.angle_gamma   90.00
#
_symmetry.space_group_name_H-M   'P 1'
#
loop_
_entity.id
_entity.type
_entity.pdbx_description
1 polymer ?
#
loop_
_entity_poly.entity_id
_entity_poly.type
_entity_poly.pdbx_seq_one_letter_code
_entity_poly.pdbx_strand_id
1 'polypeptide(L)'
;VDYFLYANNYADADKKISFFTDLDEAIKVFEAGARKAKGTTTEKGLVTSYFANPFGPVQEPELAGKLIREYFTDMDKNGVKIGEIHTSLAIEGKSKDGPRLAAEELFTLINE
;
A
#
# COMPACT_ATOMS: atom_id res chain seq x y z
N VAL A 1 -13.01 10.44 -1.83
CA VAL A 1 -11.95 9.55 -1.31
C VAL A 1 -11.00 10.47 -0.60
N ASP A 2 -10.76 10.26 0.70
CA ASP A 2 -9.92 11.16 1.49
C ASP A 2 -8.50 10.61 1.65
N TYR A 3 -8.36 9.27 1.66
CA TYR A 3 -7.11 8.55 1.85
C TYR A 3 -6.95 7.44 0.82
N PHE A 4 -5.75 7.29 0.26
CA PHE A 4 -5.37 6.17 -0.60
C PHE A 4 -4.06 5.55 -0.09
N LEU A 5 -4.16 4.38 0.54
CA LEU A 5 -3.09 3.80 1.36
C LEU A 5 -2.62 2.45 0.82
N TYR A 6 -1.32 2.31 0.61
CA TYR A 6 -0.68 1.04 0.30
C TYR A 6 -0.57 0.17 1.56
N ALA A 7 -1.10 -1.06 1.51
CA ALA A 7 -1.09 -1.96 2.66
C ALA A 7 0.26 -2.69 2.80
N ASN A 8 1.17 -2.11 3.55
CA ASN A 8 2.47 -2.70 3.86
C ASN A 8 2.30 -3.76 4.98
N ASN A 9 2.59 -5.02 4.68
CA ASN A 9 2.45 -6.12 5.64
C ASN A 9 3.78 -6.66 6.16
N TYR A 10 4.91 -6.14 5.70
CA TYR A 10 6.24 -6.75 5.85
C TYR A 10 7.22 -5.89 6.64
N ALA A 11 6.98 -4.58 6.78
CA ALA A 11 7.75 -3.68 7.64
C ALA A 11 6.97 -3.31 8.91
N ASP A 12 7.67 -3.21 10.04
CA ASP A 12 7.12 -2.61 11.26
C ASP A 12 7.57 -1.14 11.31
N ALA A 13 6.67 -0.26 11.73
CA ALA A 13 6.90 1.17 11.85
C ALA A 13 6.26 1.68 13.14
N ASP A 14 6.88 2.67 13.80
CA ASP A 14 6.30 3.25 15.02
C ASP A 14 5.01 4.02 14.69
N LYS A 15 5.04 4.82 13.62
CA LYS A 15 3.86 5.42 13.02
C LYS A 15 3.29 4.47 11.96
N LYS A 16 2.04 4.06 12.12
CA LYS A 16 1.42 3.08 11.22
C LYS A 16 0.99 3.70 9.91
N ILE A 17 0.71 5.00 9.85
CA ILE A 17 0.32 5.68 8.60
C ILE A 17 1.29 6.82 8.26
N SER A 18 1.88 6.73 7.08
CA SER A 18 2.77 7.75 6.52
C SER A 18 2.26 8.20 5.16
N PHE A 19 2.41 9.49 4.85
CA PHE A 19 2.00 10.06 3.57
C PHE A 19 3.22 10.37 2.72
N PHE A 20 3.08 10.16 1.42
CA PHE A 20 4.10 10.54 0.45
C PHE A 20 4.02 12.04 0.19
N THR A 21 5.19 12.65 -0.02
CA THR A 21 5.32 14.03 -0.50
C THR A 21 5.72 14.09 -1.97
N ASP A 22 6.15 12.96 -2.53
CA ASP A 22 6.54 12.79 -3.92
C ASP A 22 5.63 11.74 -4.57
N LEU A 23 4.92 12.15 -5.62
CA LEU A 23 3.96 11.32 -6.30
C LEU A 23 4.63 10.19 -7.11
N ASP A 24 5.82 10.43 -7.66
CA ASP A 24 6.58 9.40 -8.37
C ASP A 24 7.11 8.34 -7.39
N GLU A 25 7.48 8.72 -6.17
CA GLU A 25 7.81 7.78 -5.11
C GLU A 25 6.60 6.91 -4.73
N ALA A 26 5.43 7.55 -4.53
CA ALA A 26 4.19 6.82 -4.26
C ALA A 26 3.89 5.80 -5.37
N ILE A 27 3.89 6.23 -6.63
CA ILE A 27 3.62 5.34 -7.77
C ILE A 27 4.61 4.17 -7.79
N LYS A 28 5.91 4.40 -7.58
CA LYS A 28 6.91 3.32 -7.53
C LYS A 28 6.59 2.28 -6.45
N VAL A 29 6.17 2.70 -5.26
CA VAL A 29 5.80 1.77 -4.17
C VAL A 29 4.58 0.93 -4.55
N PHE A 30 3.53 1.57 -5.07
CA PHE A 30 2.30 0.87 -5.46
C PHE A 30 2.53 -0.06 -6.66
N GLU A 31 3.29 0.38 -7.67
CA GLU A 31 3.67 -0.44 -8.82
C GLU A 31 4.56 -1.63 -8.41
N ALA A 32 5.48 -1.45 -7.47
CA ALA A 32 6.27 -2.56 -6.95
C ALA A 32 5.38 -3.61 -6.27
N GLY A 33 4.33 -3.16 -5.56
CA GLY A 33 3.36 -4.06 -4.93
C GLY A 33 4.02 -5.09 -4.01
N ALA A 34 5.08 -4.67 -3.31
CA ALA A 34 5.85 -5.50 -2.41
C ALA A 34 4.99 -5.98 -1.24
N ARG A 35 4.89 -7.29 -1.03
CA ARG A 35 4.21 -7.89 0.12
C ARG A 35 4.93 -9.14 0.56
N LYS A 36 4.87 -9.46 1.85
CA LYS A 36 5.32 -10.77 2.32
C LYS A 36 4.18 -11.78 2.19
N ALA A 37 4.46 -12.88 1.51
CA ALA A 37 3.49 -13.95 1.27
C ALA A 37 3.11 -14.65 2.58
N LYS A 38 1.81 -14.92 2.76
CA LYS A 38 1.25 -15.57 3.96
C LYS A 38 0.95 -17.07 3.77
N GLY A 39 1.52 -17.68 2.73
CA GLY A 39 1.43 -19.13 2.51
C GLY A 39 0.12 -19.62 1.90
N THR A 40 -0.68 -18.73 1.32
CA THR A 40 -1.85 -19.10 0.50
C THR A 40 -1.45 -19.49 -0.94
N THR A 41 -0.21 -19.20 -1.32
CA THR A 41 0.43 -19.55 -2.60
C THR A 41 1.77 -20.23 -2.34
N THR A 42 2.45 -20.70 -3.38
CA THR A 42 3.81 -21.27 -3.30
C THR A 42 4.89 -20.21 -3.01
N GLU A 43 4.54 -18.93 -3.08
CA GLU A 43 5.45 -17.81 -2.82
C GLU A 43 5.91 -17.80 -1.36
N LYS A 44 7.21 -17.61 -1.14
CA LYS A 44 7.82 -17.48 0.19
C LYS A 44 8.60 -16.18 0.28
N GLY A 45 8.53 -15.54 1.44
CA GLY A 45 9.28 -14.30 1.70
C GLY A 45 8.62 -13.05 1.13
N LEU A 46 9.44 -12.01 0.94
CA LEU A 46 9.02 -10.75 0.31
C LEU A 46 8.93 -10.95 -1.20
N VAL A 47 7.78 -10.65 -1.77
CA VAL A 47 7.50 -10.78 -3.20
C VAL A 47 6.91 -9.48 -3.74
N THR A 48 7.15 -9.21 -5.00
CA THR A 48 6.56 -8.09 -5.74
C THR A 48 5.61 -8.65 -6.79
N SER A 49 4.47 -7.99 -6.95
CA SER A 49 3.49 -8.28 -7.99
C SER A 49 2.81 -6.96 -8.24
N TYR A 50 2.72 -6.50 -9.48
CA TYR A 50 2.27 -5.14 -9.80
C TYR A 50 0.96 -4.77 -9.08
N PHE A 51 0.94 -3.74 -8.22
CA PHE A 51 -0.19 -3.42 -7.32
C PHE A 51 -0.63 -4.55 -6.37
N ALA A 52 0.30 -5.42 -6.00
CA ALA A 52 0.11 -6.69 -5.30
C ALA A 52 -0.91 -7.63 -5.98
N ASN A 53 -1.18 -7.44 -7.28
CA ASN A 53 -2.17 -8.16 -8.06
C ASN A 53 -1.53 -8.87 -9.28
N PRO A 54 -1.50 -10.21 -9.30
CA PRO A 54 -0.90 -10.96 -10.41
C PRO A 54 -1.78 -11.01 -11.68
N PHE A 55 -2.94 -10.33 -11.69
CA PHE A 55 -3.90 -10.35 -12.80
C PHE A 55 -4.25 -8.94 -13.28
N GLY A 56 -4.56 -8.81 -14.56
CA GLY A 56 -5.00 -7.57 -15.20
C GLY A 56 -3.85 -6.60 -15.52
N PRO A 57 -3.51 -5.63 -14.66
CA PRO A 57 -2.54 -4.58 -14.98
C PRO A 57 -1.13 -5.09 -15.29
N VAL A 58 -0.71 -6.22 -14.70
CA VAL A 58 0.63 -6.80 -14.97
C VAL A 58 0.77 -7.31 -16.41
N GLN A 59 -0.33 -7.65 -17.09
CA GLN A 59 -0.33 -8.07 -18.49
C GLN A 59 -0.27 -6.90 -19.47
N GLU A 60 -0.68 -5.69 -19.06
CA GLU A 60 -0.80 -4.50 -19.93
C GLU A 60 -0.13 -3.27 -19.30
N PRO A 61 1.18 -3.33 -18.98
CA PRO A 61 1.85 -2.33 -18.15
C PRO A 61 1.88 -0.93 -18.78
N GLU A 62 1.97 -0.83 -20.11
CA GLU A 62 1.95 0.48 -20.79
C GLU A 62 0.58 1.17 -20.70
N LEU A 63 -0.51 0.42 -20.86
CA LEU A 63 -1.86 0.96 -20.75
C LEU A 63 -2.19 1.27 -19.30
N ALA A 64 -1.89 0.34 -18.39
CA ALA A 64 -2.09 0.53 -16.96
C ALA A 64 -1.28 1.72 -16.43
N GLY A 65 0.00 1.85 -16.81
CA GLY A 65 0.88 2.92 -16.34
C GLY A 65 0.38 4.33 -16.69
N LYS A 66 -0.25 4.50 -17.87
CA LYS A 66 -0.90 5.77 -18.23
C LYS A 66 -2.05 6.10 -17.28
N LEU A 67 -2.94 5.14 -17.07
CA LEU A 67 -4.08 5.29 -16.15
C LEU A 67 -3.60 5.54 -14.71
N ILE A 68 -2.60 4.79 -14.24
CA ILE A 68 -2.03 4.96 -12.89
C ILE A 68 -1.56 6.40 -12.70
N ARG A 69 -0.80 6.95 -13.66
CA ARG A 69 -0.33 8.34 -13.58
C ARG A 69 -1.49 9.34 -13.59
N GLU A 70 -2.50 9.12 -14.42
CA GLU A 70 -3.70 9.97 -14.47
C GLU A 70 -4.43 9.95 -13.12
N TYR A 71 -4.75 8.77 -12.59
CA TYR A 71 -5.46 8.62 -11.31
C TYR A 71 -4.67 9.18 -10.12
N PHE A 72 -3.36 8.91 -10.02
CA PHE A 72 -2.53 9.45 -8.95
C PHE A 72 -2.46 10.98 -9.00
N THR A 73 -2.31 11.53 -10.21
CA THR A 73 -2.28 12.98 -10.41
C THR A 73 -3.62 13.62 -10.04
N ASP A 74 -4.74 13.01 -10.43
CA ASP A 74 -6.06 13.53 -10.11
C ASP A 74 -6.38 13.38 -8.62
N MET A 75 -5.96 12.30 -7.96
CA MET A 75 -6.06 12.15 -6.51
C MET A 75 -5.29 13.25 -5.77
N ASP A 76 -4.02 13.49 -6.16
CA ASP A 76 -3.21 14.53 -5.56
C ASP A 76 -3.84 15.93 -5.72
N LYS A 77 -4.30 16.27 -6.94
CA LYS A 77 -5.01 17.53 -7.22
C LYS A 77 -6.29 17.72 -6.41
N ASN A 78 -6.98 16.63 -6.08
CA ASN A 78 -8.21 16.64 -5.28
C ASN A 78 -7.93 16.58 -3.77
N GLY A 79 -6.66 16.67 -3.34
CA GLY A 79 -6.28 16.67 -1.93
C GLY A 79 -6.40 15.31 -1.25
N VAL A 80 -6.46 14.22 -2.03
CA VAL A 80 -6.43 12.85 -1.48
C VAL A 80 -5.07 12.62 -0.84
N LYS A 81 -5.04 12.19 0.42
CA LYS A 81 -3.79 11.86 1.10
C LYS A 81 -3.31 10.48 0.66
N ILE A 82 -2.24 10.44 -0.13
CA ILE A 82 -1.64 9.19 -0.65
C ILE A 82 -0.53 8.74 0.30
N GLY A 83 -0.53 7.47 0.71
CA GLY A 83 0.37 7.00 1.75
C GLY A 83 0.52 5.48 1.85
N GLU A 84 1.10 5.05 2.95
CA GLU A 84 1.21 3.64 3.35
C GLU A 84 0.50 3.42 4.70
N ILE A 85 -0.05 2.22 4.87
CA ILE A 85 -0.53 1.70 6.15
C ILE A 85 0.27 0.45 6.52
N HIS A 86 1.06 0.56 7.59
CA HIS A 86 1.94 -0.49 8.10
C HIS A 86 1.15 -1.43 9.01
N THR A 87 0.62 -2.48 8.40
CA THR A 87 -0.18 -3.49 9.11
C THR A 87 0.67 -4.50 9.88
N SER A 88 1.97 -4.61 9.57
CA SER A 88 2.89 -5.61 10.15
C SER A 88 2.34 -7.05 10.11
N LEU A 89 1.33 -7.33 9.27
CA LEU A 89 0.51 -8.55 9.35
C LEU A 89 1.37 -9.80 9.12
N ALA A 90 2.39 -9.71 8.27
CA ALA A 90 3.32 -10.79 7.93
C ALA A 90 4.59 -10.84 8.78
N ILE A 91 4.68 -10.02 9.82
CA ILE A 91 5.70 -10.10 10.85
C ILE A 91 5.26 -11.09 11.92
N GLU A 92 6.18 -11.97 12.32
CA GLU A 92 5.94 -12.97 13.35
C GLU A 92 5.61 -12.29 14.69
N GLY A 93 4.60 -12.80 15.41
CA GLY A 93 4.11 -12.18 16.65
C GLY A 93 3.26 -10.91 16.47
N LYS A 94 3.09 -10.38 15.24
CA LYS A 94 2.38 -9.11 14.98
C LYS A 94 1.07 -9.28 14.19
N SER A 95 0.66 -10.50 13.89
CA SER A 95 -0.53 -10.77 13.06
C SER A 95 -1.85 -10.24 13.62
N LYS A 96 -1.94 -10.02 14.94
CA LYS A 96 -3.11 -9.42 15.60
C LYS A 96 -2.86 -7.94 15.94
N ASP A 97 -1.77 -7.65 16.65
CA ASP A 97 -1.51 -6.30 17.13
C ASP A 97 -1.15 -5.30 16.02
N GLY A 98 -0.45 -5.74 14.97
CA GLY A 98 -0.09 -4.88 13.85
C GLY A 98 -1.32 -4.27 13.16
N PRO A 99 -2.27 -5.09 12.66
CA PRO A 99 -3.49 -4.58 12.04
C PRO A 99 -4.36 -3.77 13.00
N ARG A 100 -4.42 -4.14 14.29
CA ARG A 100 -5.16 -3.39 15.31
C ARG A 100 -4.61 -1.97 15.47
N LEU A 101 -3.30 -1.83 15.67
CA LEU A 101 -2.65 -0.53 15.83
C LEU A 101 -2.80 0.33 14.56
N ALA A 102 -2.67 -0.28 13.39
CA ALA A 102 -2.88 0.42 12.12
C ALA A 102 -4.32 0.91 11.95
N ALA A 103 -5.31 0.12 12.38
CA ALA A 103 -6.72 0.50 12.37
C ALA A 103 -7.02 1.62 13.38
N GLU A 104 -6.40 1.58 14.57
CA GLU A 104 -6.54 2.64 15.58
C GLU A 104 -6.03 4.00 15.05
N GLU A 105 -4.86 4.01 14.40
CA GLU A 105 -4.32 5.24 13.80
C GLU A 105 -5.16 5.73 12.61
N LEU A 106 -5.65 4.82 11.75
CA LEU A 106 -6.59 5.19 10.69
C LEU A 106 -7.86 5.79 11.27
N PHE A 107 -8.38 5.22 12.35
CA PHE A 107 -9.59 5.70 13.01
C PHE A 107 -9.39 7.10 13.59
N THR A 108 -8.23 7.41 14.17
CA THR A 108 -7.90 8.78 14.56
C THR A 108 -7.93 9.72 13.36
N LEU A 109 -7.26 9.37 12.26
CA LEU A 109 -7.15 10.23 11.07
C LEU A 109 -8.47 10.52 10.34
N ILE A 110 -9.45 9.60 10.39
CA ILE A 110 -10.75 9.80 9.74
C ILE A 110 -11.77 10.52 10.62
N ASN A 111 -11.47 10.71 11.91
CA ASN A 111 -12.32 11.45 12.86
C ASN A 111 -11.76 12.84 13.19
N GLU A 112 -10.65 13.23 12.58
CA GLU A 112 -10.14 14.61 12.55
C GLU A 112 -10.88 15.44 11.48
#